data_AF-A0AAD9YB06-F1
#
_entry.id   AF-A0AAD9YB06-F1
#
_cell.length_a   1.000
_cell.length_b   1.000
_cell.length_c   1.000
_cell.angle_alpha   90.00
_cell.angle_beta   90.00
_cell.angle_gamma   90.00
#
_symmetry.space_group_name_H-M   'P 1'
#
loop_
_entity.id
_entity.type
_entity.pdbx_description
1 polymer ?
#
loop_
_entity_poly.entity_id
_entity_poly.type
_entity_poly.pdbx_seq_one_letter_code
_entity_poly.pdbx_strand_id
1 'polypeptide(L)'
;MAAQHQQQRKPATGAAARFVDPFFLVTRGHSYERFGISIPTLGLMKDTKKTVFKQVVLDCNNTEQGGPFYIDEIALAYPLYWTDVERSKYERLVREVLSTLDDACLSYVRPTIVFHQECLAAAHNLFSSITQSDAVMDPITESPLLVTIDFGGHTLAIARGGTQVWEQEIAAFAVQTLEKRRNVALPPSALKDILRHFHQDIKRSRADEIGDMRLFYEDEYGGHILVVPAEKAKLCFWKAMREPLRLSTTEIFEAASLSDDVRVVVYGGSGQNSIVQSKIKAACENAGVKPPYFAQNGSRAKETWNVVNGAAYATARTVSVEEFIRKGAAFGIRKSVLKPGARTSDKCPAVDWKSDVAVALDSRSSKPYRTWCTGSTRMKIICDPYLQAGAGKKSNTLDIDRSYDLLELPQPSQGYWKYRLSLRSEDNTTKLVIRIENMGKVGTRVIGTPIQHSFPLYVDGTSNSCLLDVDVNDEGRGFILSENGQLTACSPEVIQEQLQQMRRAKRVAGAKRTKAPSRVPGGKPSGHLPPFKRRAPPHSAQTQARAESSDYTASSDSDIGGDHCGLRGTSTELGDVGQAFATSSSRTDGFRFAPYESLKERGKRCGRSKDDT
;
A
#
# COMPACT_ATOMS: atom_id res chain seq x y z
N MET A 1 -38.75 -53.80 9.43
CA MET A 1 -38.06 -53.34 10.65
C MET A 1 -36.56 -53.48 10.43
N ALA A 2 -35.87 -52.38 10.11
CA ALA A 2 -34.42 -52.26 10.13
C ALA A 2 -34.10 -50.77 10.18
N ALA A 3 -33.61 -50.28 11.32
CA ALA A 3 -33.21 -48.90 11.52
C ALA A 3 -31.68 -48.83 11.46
N GLN A 4 -31.16 -48.08 10.47
CA GLN A 4 -29.74 -47.70 10.40
C GLN A 4 -29.50 -46.47 11.27
N HIS A 5 -28.69 -46.64 12.31
CA HIS A 5 -28.18 -45.55 13.13
C HIS A 5 -27.01 -44.86 12.40
N GLN A 6 -27.24 -43.63 11.95
CA GLN A 6 -26.19 -42.72 11.48
C GLN A 6 -25.53 -42.05 12.69
N GLN A 7 -24.26 -42.36 12.94
CA GLN A 7 -23.45 -41.74 13.99
C GLN A 7 -22.91 -40.40 13.48
N GLN A 8 -23.45 -39.29 13.99
CA GLN A 8 -22.91 -37.95 13.77
C GLN A 8 -21.58 -37.80 14.54
N ARG A 9 -20.46 -37.62 13.82
CA ARG A 9 -19.20 -37.15 14.40
C ARG A 9 -19.27 -35.63 14.57
N LYS A 10 -19.10 -35.15 15.81
CA LYS A 10 -18.86 -33.73 16.13
C LYS A 10 -17.52 -33.29 15.52
N PRO A 11 -17.41 -32.08 14.95
CA PRO A 11 -16.12 -31.51 14.59
C PRO A 11 -15.35 -31.15 15.86
N ALA A 12 -14.08 -31.53 15.92
CA ALA A 12 -13.17 -31.17 16.99
C ALA A 12 -12.92 -29.65 16.95
N THR A 13 -13.28 -28.96 18.03
CA THR A 13 -12.85 -27.59 18.29
C THR A 13 -11.34 -27.60 18.53
N GLY A 14 -10.56 -27.27 17.50
CA GLY A 14 -9.13 -27.02 17.62
C GLY A 14 -8.91 -25.82 18.54
N ALA A 15 -8.24 -26.06 19.66
CA ALA A 15 -7.77 -24.99 20.53
C ALA A 15 -6.70 -24.19 19.77
N ALA A 16 -6.98 -22.92 19.48
CA ALA A 16 -5.97 -21.99 18.99
C ALA A 16 -4.92 -21.80 20.09
N ALA A 17 -3.77 -22.46 19.93
CA ALA A 17 -2.60 -22.18 20.74
C ALA A 17 -2.20 -20.72 20.51
N ARG A 18 -2.13 -19.92 21.58
CA ARG A 18 -1.53 -18.59 21.53
C ARG A 18 -0.03 -18.78 21.33
N PHE A 19 0.43 -18.61 20.10
CA PHE A 19 1.86 -18.62 19.77
C PHE A 19 2.55 -17.38 20.35
N VAL A 20 3.62 -17.63 21.09
CA VAL A 20 4.66 -16.65 21.39
C VAL A 20 5.71 -16.82 20.29
N ASP A 21 5.95 -15.75 19.53
CA ASP A 21 6.88 -15.59 18.42
C ASP A 21 6.64 -16.44 17.15
N PRO A 22 6.11 -15.83 16.08
CA PRO A 22 6.01 -16.48 14.79
C PRO A 22 7.27 -16.29 13.91
N PHE A 23 7.71 -17.35 13.22
CA PHE A 23 8.96 -17.45 12.44
C PHE A 23 8.74 -17.21 10.94
N PHE A 24 9.57 -16.40 10.27
CA PHE A 24 9.31 -16.04 8.87
C PHE A 24 10.52 -15.84 7.94
N LEU A 25 10.19 -15.88 6.63
CA LEU A 25 11.06 -16.08 5.46
C LEU A 25 11.19 -14.81 4.58
N VAL A 26 12.42 -14.36 4.28
CA VAL A 26 12.73 -13.51 3.10
C VAL A 26 13.80 -14.19 2.27
N THR A 27 13.50 -14.49 1.02
CA THR A 27 14.52 -14.74 0.01
C THR A 27 14.56 -13.56 -0.94
N ARG A 28 15.67 -12.81 -0.94
CA ARG A 28 15.90 -11.64 -1.79
C ARG A 28 15.82 -12.03 -3.27
N GLY A 29 14.82 -11.53 -3.99
CA GLY A 29 14.78 -11.60 -5.44
C GLY A 29 15.68 -10.52 -6.05
N HIS A 30 16.58 -10.88 -6.97
CA HIS A 30 17.24 -9.85 -7.80
C HIS A 30 16.33 -9.52 -9.00
N SER A 31 16.40 -8.29 -9.51
CA SER A 31 15.69 -7.90 -10.75
C SER A 31 16.46 -8.40 -11.98
N TYR A 32 15.85 -9.23 -12.84
CA TYR A 32 16.60 -10.04 -13.83
C TYR A 32 16.26 -9.84 -15.31
N GLU A 33 15.39 -8.91 -15.70
CA GLU A 33 14.89 -8.90 -17.10
C GLU A 33 15.75 -8.17 -18.14
N ARG A 34 16.92 -7.60 -17.80
CA ARG A 34 17.83 -7.01 -18.81
C ARG A 34 19.13 -7.76 -19.07
N PHE A 35 19.39 -8.86 -18.37
CA PHE A 35 20.56 -9.69 -18.62
C PHE A 35 20.05 -11.09 -18.94
N GLY A 36 20.25 -11.54 -20.18
CA GLY A 36 19.93 -12.91 -20.60
C GLY A 36 20.47 -13.89 -19.57
N ILE A 37 19.56 -14.60 -18.88
CA ILE A 37 19.92 -15.44 -17.73
C ILE A 37 20.63 -16.68 -18.27
N SER A 38 21.91 -16.79 -17.94
CA SER A 38 22.64 -18.05 -18.09
C SER A 38 22.05 -19.11 -17.15
N ILE A 39 21.93 -20.35 -17.62
CA ILE A 39 21.42 -21.53 -16.88
C ILE A 39 22.03 -21.70 -15.45
N PRO A 40 23.30 -21.36 -15.16
CA PRO A 40 23.88 -21.46 -13.81
C PRO A 40 23.16 -20.68 -12.71
N THR A 41 22.56 -19.52 -13.04
CA THR A 41 21.92 -18.64 -12.05
C THR A 41 20.60 -19.21 -11.50
N LEU A 42 19.86 -19.95 -12.31
CA LEU A 42 18.59 -20.56 -11.89
C LEU A 42 18.81 -21.74 -10.93
N GLY A 43 19.86 -22.54 -11.16
CA GLY A 43 20.24 -23.65 -10.27
C GLY A 43 20.58 -23.14 -8.87
N LEU A 44 21.43 -22.12 -8.76
CA LEU A 44 21.80 -21.50 -7.50
C LEU A 44 20.59 -20.95 -6.73
N MET A 45 19.63 -20.34 -7.42
CA MET A 45 18.39 -19.86 -6.80
C MET A 45 17.54 -20.99 -6.24
N LYS A 46 17.42 -22.11 -6.96
CA LYS A 46 16.71 -23.30 -6.48
C LYS A 46 17.38 -23.87 -5.24
N ASP A 47 18.71 -24.03 -5.25
CA ASP A 47 19.46 -24.57 -4.13
C ASP A 47 19.38 -23.68 -2.88
N THR A 48 19.45 -22.36 -3.08
CA THR A 48 19.28 -21.38 -2.00
C THR A 48 17.90 -21.53 -1.36
N LYS A 49 16.82 -21.52 -2.16
CA LYS A 49 15.45 -21.67 -1.65
C LYS A 49 15.24 -23.04 -1.00
N LYS A 50 15.79 -24.11 -1.58
CA LYS A 50 15.73 -25.46 -1.03
C LYS A 50 16.36 -25.52 0.35
N THR A 51 17.54 -24.92 0.51
CA THR A 51 18.24 -24.83 1.79
C THR A 51 17.41 -24.08 2.82
N VAL A 52 16.81 -22.96 2.41
CA VAL A 52 16.01 -22.14 3.32
C VAL A 52 14.72 -22.87 3.76
N PHE A 53 13.97 -23.48 2.85
CA PHE A 53 12.77 -24.24 3.22
C PHE A 53 13.09 -25.45 4.10
N LYS A 54 14.20 -26.15 3.85
CA LYS A 54 14.67 -27.21 4.75
C LYS A 54 14.92 -26.67 6.16
N GLN A 55 15.58 -25.51 6.28
CA GLN A 55 15.83 -24.91 7.58
C GLN A 55 14.53 -24.53 8.28
N VAL A 56 13.57 -23.93 7.57
CA VAL A 56 12.25 -23.59 8.14
C VAL A 56 11.54 -24.84 8.68
N VAL A 57 11.52 -25.93 7.92
CA VAL A 57 10.87 -27.18 8.37
C VAL A 57 11.59 -27.78 9.57
N LEU A 58 12.93 -27.77 9.56
CA LEU A 58 13.72 -28.20 10.71
C LEU A 58 13.39 -27.38 11.96
N ASP A 59 13.35 -26.05 11.83
CA ASP A 59 13.07 -25.14 12.95
C ASP A 59 11.64 -25.32 13.48
N CYS A 60 10.64 -25.50 12.60
CA CYS A 60 9.25 -25.76 13.01
C CYS A 60 9.09 -27.08 13.77
N ASN A 61 9.80 -28.13 13.38
CA ASN A 61 9.70 -29.45 14.00
C ASN A 61 10.64 -29.66 15.19
N ASN A 62 11.61 -28.76 15.42
CA ASN A 62 12.53 -28.84 16.54
C ASN A 62 11.96 -28.22 17.84
N THR A 63 10.63 -28.19 17.98
CA THR A 63 9.97 -27.62 19.16
C THR A 63 9.62 -28.74 20.16
N GLU A 64 9.99 -28.56 21.43
CA GLU A 64 9.78 -29.54 22.51
C GLU A 64 8.29 -29.82 22.83
N GLN A 65 7.34 -29.18 22.14
CA GLN A 65 5.95 -29.03 22.59
C GLN A 65 4.86 -29.57 21.64
N GLY A 66 5.17 -30.27 20.53
CA GLY A 66 4.10 -30.79 19.67
C GLY A 66 4.57 -31.76 18.61
N GLY A 67 3.66 -32.63 18.15
CA GLY A 67 3.89 -33.55 17.03
C GLY A 67 4.18 -32.83 15.70
N PRO A 68 4.26 -33.56 14.57
CA PRO A 68 4.67 -32.97 13.30
C PRO A 68 3.77 -31.79 12.91
N PHE A 69 4.38 -30.64 12.63
CA PHE A 69 3.66 -29.48 12.12
C PHE A 69 3.51 -29.59 10.61
N TYR A 70 2.37 -29.14 10.08
CA TYR A 70 2.18 -28.99 8.64
C TYR A 70 2.14 -27.51 8.30
N ILE A 71 2.82 -27.13 7.23
CA ILE A 71 2.78 -25.75 6.74
C ILE A 71 1.64 -25.67 5.73
N ASP A 72 0.55 -25.00 6.12
CA ASP A 72 -0.63 -24.79 5.28
C ASP A 72 -0.46 -23.59 4.34
N GLU A 73 0.20 -22.52 4.82
CA GLU A 73 0.39 -21.29 4.06
C GLU A 73 1.82 -20.77 4.15
N ILE A 74 2.33 -20.21 3.05
CA ILE A 74 3.64 -19.57 2.95
C ILE A 74 3.44 -18.14 2.46
N ALA A 75 3.74 -17.18 3.34
CA ALA A 75 3.77 -15.77 2.98
C ALA A 75 5.08 -15.42 2.25
N LEU A 76 4.98 -14.78 1.09
CA LEU A 76 6.12 -14.27 0.33
C LEU A 76 5.97 -12.78 0.07
N ALA A 77 6.94 -11.99 0.53
CA ALA A 77 7.00 -10.57 0.20
C ALA A 77 7.65 -10.36 -1.17
N TYR A 78 7.16 -9.38 -1.93
CA TYR A 78 7.72 -9.03 -3.24
C TYR A 78 7.75 -7.50 -3.47
N PRO A 79 8.70 -7.00 -4.28
CA PRO A 79 8.82 -5.56 -4.56
C PRO A 79 7.64 -5.01 -5.34
N LEU A 80 7.26 -3.76 -5.05
CA LEU A 80 6.10 -3.09 -5.68
C LEU A 80 6.17 -3.04 -7.22
N TYR A 81 7.36 -2.95 -7.81
CA TYR A 81 7.54 -2.85 -9.26
C TYR A 81 7.41 -4.20 -10.00
N TRP A 82 7.21 -5.32 -9.30
CA TRP A 82 7.00 -6.60 -9.98
C TRP A 82 5.66 -6.61 -10.70
N THR A 83 5.71 -7.06 -11.95
CA THR A 83 4.54 -7.42 -12.73
C THR A 83 3.97 -8.77 -12.30
N ASP A 84 2.73 -9.06 -12.67
CA ASP A 84 2.14 -10.40 -12.47
C ASP A 84 2.94 -11.52 -13.12
N VAL A 85 3.64 -11.21 -14.22
CA VAL A 85 4.51 -12.16 -14.91
C VAL A 85 5.71 -12.51 -14.02
N GLU A 86 6.36 -11.53 -13.41
CA GLU A 86 7.49 -11.76 -12.49
C GLU A 86 7.03 -12.50 -11.23
N ARG A 87 5.88 -12.10 -10.65
CA ARG A 87 5.25 -12.80 -9.52
C ARG A 87 4.96 -14.26 -9.84
N SER A 88 4.33 -14.55 -10.98
CA SER A 88 3.99 -15.90 -11.42
C SER A 88 5.22 -16.76 -11.71
N LYS A 89 6.27 -16.18 -12.33
CA LYS A 89 7.55 -16.85 -12.53
C LYS A 89 8.17 -17.25 -11.19
N TYR A 90 8.13 -16.35 -10.21
CA TYR A 90 8.68 -16.60 -8.89
C TYR A 90 7.87 -17.64 -8.10
N GLU A 91 6.54 -17.60 -8.18
CA GLU A 91 5.65 -18.61 -7.60
C GLU A 91 5.96 -19.99 -8.17
N ARG A 92 6.04 -20.12 -9.50
CA ARG A 92 6.37 -21.38 -10.17
C ARG A 92 7.71 -21.94 -9.68
N LEU A 93 8.72 -21.08 -9.55
CA LEU A 93 10.03 -21.45 -9.01
C LEU A 93 9.92 -21.95 -7.55
N VAL A 94 9.14 -21.28 -6.70
CA VAL A 94 8.92 -21.74 -5.31
C VAL A 94 8.20 -23.08 -5.30
N ARG A 95 7.12 -23.24 -6.07
CA ARG A 95 6.38 -24.51 -6.16
C ARG A 95 7.26 -25.65 -6.67
N GLU A 96 8.10 -25.40 -7.65
CA GLU A 96 9.07 -26.38 -8.13
C GLU A 96 10.02 -26.79 -7.02
N VAL A 97 10.61 -25.84 -6.28
CA VAL A 97 11.49 -26.15 -5.14
C VAL A 97 10.75 -26.97 -4.08
N LEU A 98 9.53 -26.57 -3.69
CA LEU A 98 8.72 -27.28 -2.71
C LEU A 98 8.40 -28.71 -3.17
N SER A 99 8.14 -28.95 -4.47
CA SER A 99 7.91 -30.30 -5.00
C SER A 99 9.14 -31.21 -4.97
N THR A 100 10.35 -30.64 -4.82
CA THR A 100 11.60 -31.43 -4.69
C THR A 100 11.96 -31.74 -3.23
N LEU A 101 11.20 -31.21 -2.27
CA LEU A 101 11.41 -31.47 -0.86
C LEU A 101 10.59 -32.71 -0.48
N ASP A 102 11.29 -33.82 -0.24
CA ASP A 102 10.71 -35.04 0.30
C ASP A 102 10.55 -34.90 1.82
N ASP A 103 9.59 -34.08 2.22
CA ASP A 103 9.31 -33.76 3.62
C ASP A 103 7.82 -33.87 3.91
N ALA A 104 7.44 -34.62 4.96
CA ALA A 104 6.06 -34.81 5.37
C ALA A 104 5.37 -33.47 5.70
N CYS A 105 6.07 -32.50 6.26
CA CYS A 105 5.49 -31.24 6.69
C CYS A 105 5.04 -30.34 5.52
N LEU A 106 5.61 -30.55 4.33
CA LEU A 106 5.30 -29.81 3.10
C LEU A 106 4.50 -30.62 2.08
N SER A 107 4.67 -31.94 2.05
CA SER A 107 4.10 -32.82 1.02
C SER A 107 2.61 -33.10 1.19
N TYR A 108 2.10 -33.17 2.43
CA TYR A 108 0.71 -33.54 2.69
C TYR A 108 -0.31 -32.44 2.34
N VAL A 109 0.05 -31.17 2.51
CA VAL A 109 -0.91 -30.06 2.43
C VAL A 109 -0.76 -29.24 1.14
N ARG A 110 0.39 -29.31 0.44
CA ARG A 110 0.74 -28.45 -0.70
C ARG A 110 0.45 -26.97 -0.34
N PRO A 111 1.32 -26.33 0.44
CA PRO A 111 1.03 -25.03 1.03
C PRO A 111 0.55 -24.00 0.01
N THR A 112 -0.46 -23.23 0.42
CA THR A 112 -0.94 -22.06 -0.30
C THR A 112 0.13 -20.98 -0.22
N ILE A 113 0.52 -20.43 -1.36
CA ILE A 113 1.50 -19.34 -1.42
C ILE A 113 0.72 -18.02 -1.46
N VAL A 114 0.94 -17.17 -0.45
CA VAL A 114 0.28 -15.86 -0.35
C VAL A 114 1.33 -14.77 -0.59
N PHE A 115 1.10 -13.93 -1.59
CA PHE A 115 2.01 -12.85 -1.93
C PHE A 115 1.62 -11.54 -1.26
N HIS A 116 2.62 -10.84 -0.73
CA HIS A 116 2.46 -9.53 -0.09
C HIS A 116 3.41 -8.53 -0.72
N GLN A 117 2.94 -7.33 -1.06
CA GLN A 117 3.87 -6.26 -1.44
C GLN A 117 4.72 -5.87 -0.23
N GLU A 118 6.03 -5.67 -0.42
CA GLU A 118 6.96 -5.39 0.68
C GLU A 118 6.53 -4.19 1.55
N CYS A 119 6.06 -3.10 0.91
CA CYS A 119 5.59 -1.91 1.61
C CYS A 119 4.33 -2.17 2.45
N LEU A 120 3.35 -2.90 1.91
CA LEU A 120 2.12 -3.27 2.62
C LEU A 120 2.43 -4.24 3.76
N ALA A 121 3.28 -5.24 3.52
CA ALA A 121 3.75 -6.15 4.54
C ALA A 121 4.40 -5.36 5.69
N ALA A 122 5.35 -4.47 5.41
CA ALA A 122 5.95 -3.62 6.45
C ALA A 122 4.90 -2.81 7.24
N ALA A 123 3.88 -2.29 6.57
CA ALA A 123 2.77 -1.59 7.21
C ALA A 123 1.95 -2.52 8.13
N HIS A 124 1.66 -3.78 7.75
CA HIS A 124 0.99 -4.73 8.63
C HIS A 124 1.75 -4.97 9.93
N ASN A 125 3.07 -5.07 9.86
CA ASN A 125 3.88 -5.22 11.05
C ASN A 125 3.77 -3.97 11.94
N LEU A 126 3.85 -2.77 11.35
CA LEU A 126 3.70 -1.52 12.09
C LEU A 126 2.36 -1.42 12.84
N PHE A 127 1.27 -1.86 12.20
CA PHE A 127 -0.07 -1.84 12.79
C PHE A 127 -0.44 -3.12 13.53
N SER A 128 0.50 -4.06 13.68
CA SER A 128 0.24 -5.32 14.37
C SER A 128 0.07 -5.16 15.88
N SER A 129 0.63 -4.07 16.44
CA SER A 129 0.64 -3.72 17.85
C SER A 129 0.22 -2.27 18.07
N ILE A 130 -0.66 -2.05 19.05
CA ILE A 130 -1.14 -0.72 19.46
C ILE A 130 0.05 0.21 19.77
N THR A 131 1.07 -0.29 20.49
CA THR A 131 2.24 0.51 20.86
C THR A 131 3.04 1.02 19.66
N GLN A 132 3.12 0.22 18.58
CA GLN A 132 3.83 0.63 17.36
C GLN A 132 2.98 1.57 16.51
N SER A 133 1.67 1.33 16.46
CA SER A 133 0.70 2.20 15.81
C SER A 133 0.67 3.60 16.45
N ASP A 134 0.61 3.68 17.78
CA ASP A 134 0.54 4.94 18.53
C ASP A 134 1.77 5.82 18.28
N ALA A 135 2.94 5.20 18.11
CA ALA A 135 4.20 5.91 17.82
C ALA A 135 4.21 6.61 16.45
N VAL A 136 3.36 6.19 15.52
CA VAL A 136 3.27 6.76 14.17
C VAL A 136 2.03 7.64 14.00
N MET A 137 0.92 7.23 14.62
CA MET A 137 -0.38 7.79 14.28
C MET A 137 -0.78 9.00 15.14
N ASP A 138 -0.18 9.19 16.33
CA ASP A 138 -0.74 10.05 17.40
C ASP A 138 -2.22 9.67 17.71
N PRO A 139 -2.92 10.28 18.69
CA PRO A 139 -4.35 10.03 18.88
C PRO A 139 -5.11 10.40 17.59
N ILE A 140 -5.54 9.37 16.85
CA ILE A 140 -6.21 9.48 15.56
C ILE A 140 -7.54 10.20 15.75
N THR A 141 -7.63 11.47 15.34
CA THR A 141 -8.91 12.17 15.18
C THR A 141 -9.49 11.99 13.77
N GLU A 142 -8.64 11.72 12.76
CA GLU A 142 -9.00 11.55 11.34
C GLU A 142 -8.15 10.44 10.68
N SER A 143 -8.46 10.02 9.44
CA SER A 143 -7.73 8.97 8.71
C SER A 143 -6.50 9.55 7.98
N PRO A 144 -5.26 9.44 8.51
CA PRO A 144 -4.10 10.02 7.86
C PRO A 144 -3.70 9.27 6.59
N LEU A 145 -3.06 9.99 5.67
CA LEU A 145 -2.39 9.39 4.52
C LEU A 145 -1.00 8.89 4.91
N LEU A 146 -0.75 7.59 4.78
CA LEU A 146 0.53 6.97 5.13
C LEU A 146 1.43 6.80 3.90
N VAL A 147 2.60 7.41 3.93
CA VAL A 147 3.68 7.21 2.95
C VAL A 147 4.70 6.24 3.56
N THR A 148 4.90 5.09 2.91
CA THR A 148 5.91 4.11 3.32
C THR A 148 7.09 4.13 2.35
N ILE A 149 8.30 4.28 2.88
CA ILE A 149 9.54 4.40 2.08
C ILE A 149 10.49 3.31 2.52
N ASP A 150 10.70 2.29 1.69
CA ASP A 150 11.67 1.22 1.98
C ASP A 150 13.01 1.48 1.28
N PHE A 151 14.04 1.78 2.06
CA PHE A 151 15.43 1.89 1.60
C PHE A 151 16.15 0.54 1.71
N GLY A 152 15.72 -0.42 0.91
CA GLY A 152 16.29 -1.76 0.82
C GLY A 152 17.72 -1.80 0.29
N GLY A 153 18.29 -3.00 0.22
CA GLY A 153 19.63 -3.21 -0.35
C GLY A 153 19.66 -3.06 -1.87
N HIS A 154 18.69 -3.64 -2.58
CA HIS A 154 18.63 -3.69 -4.05
C HIS A 154 17.75 -2.61 -4.67
N THR A 155 16.83 -2.04 -3.89
CA THR A 155 15.72 -1.24 -4.43
C THR A 155 15.17 -0.30 -3.36
N LEU A 156 14.93 0.94 -3.76
CA LEU A 156 13.76 1.66 -3.26
C LEU A 156 12.57 1.02 -3.97
N ALA A 157 11.42 0.81 -3.32
CA ALA A 157 10.25 0.18 -3.95
C ALA A 157 9.85 0.77 -5.33
N ILE A 158 10.34 1.98 -5.66
CA ILE A 158 10.05 2.76 -6.88
C ILE A 158 11.32 3.08 -7.71
N ALA A 159 12.55 2.75 -7.26
CA ALA A 159 13.79 3.00 -8.02
C ALA A 159 14.92 1.98 -7.82
N ARG A 160 15.70 1.78 -8.90
CA ARG A 160 17.01 1.11 -8.86
C ARG A 160 18.01 2.04 -8.16
N GLY A 161 18.53 1.60 -7.01
CA GLY A 161 19.43 2.38 -6.16
C GLY A 161 19.62 1.70 -4.81
N GLY A 162 20.21 2.42 -3.85
CA GLY A 162 20.38 1.92 -2.48
C GLY A 162 21.77 1.34 -2.21
N THR A 163 21.90 0.66 -1.06
CA THR A 163 23.22 0.23 -0.54
C THR A 163 23.96 -0.72 -1.48
N GLN A 164 23.28 -1.55 -2.28
CA GLN A 164 23.97 -2.44 -3.22
C GLN A 164 24.62 -1.66 -4.37
N VAL A 165 23.98 -0.62 -4.90
CA VAL A 165 24.62 0.23 -5.92
C VAL A 165 25.84 0.92 -5.30
N TRP A 166 25.73 1.34 -4.03
CA TRP A 166 26.87 1.90 -3.31
C TRP A 166 28.01 0.88 -3.16
N GLU A 167 27.68 -0.36 -2.78
CA GLU A 167 28.59 -1.49 -2.69
C GLU A 167 29.30 -1.78 -4.02
N GLN A 168 28.57 -1.75 -5.14
CA GLN A 168 29.14 -1.94 -6.48
C GLN A 168 30.14 -0.83 -6.84
N GLU A 169 29.83 0.42 -6.51
CA GLU A 169 30.75 1.53 -6.74
C GLU A 169 32.01 1.44 -5.88
N ILE A 170 31.89 0.98 -4.64
CA ILE A 170 33.02 0.71 -3.76
C ILE A 170 33.85 -0.48 -4.28
N ALA A 171 33.20 -1.56 -4.72
CA ALA A 171 33.85 -2.71 -5.34
C ALA A 171 34.64 -2.29 -6.59
N ALA A 172 34.04 -1.52 -7.49
CA ALA A 172 34.69 -1.03 -8.69
C ALA A 172 35.89 -0.13 -8.36
N PHE A 173 35.77 0.74 -7.36
CA PHE A 173 36.89 1.55 -6.88
C PHE A 173 38.01 0.69 -6.30
N ALA A 174 37.68 -0.32 -5.49
CA ALA A 174 38.65 -1.23 -4.89
C ALA A 174 39.43 -2.01 -5.94
N VAL A 175 38.74 -2.62 -6.90
CA VAL A 175 39.32 -3.34 -8.03
C VAL A 175 40.24 -2.41 -8.82
N GLN A 176 39.74 -1.26 -9.28
CA GLN A 176 40.53 -0.31 -10.06
C GLN A 176 41.79 0.16 -9.33
N THR A 177 41.69 0.42 -8.02
CA THR A 177 42.80 0.96 -7.23
C THR A 177 43.84 -0.10 -6.92
N LEU A 178 43.40 -1.29 -6.47
CA LEU A 178 44.31 -2.34 -6.01
C LEU A 178 44.96 -3.07 -7.18
N GLU A 179 44.20 -3.35 -8.25
CA GLU A 179 44.77 -4.01 -9.44
C GLU A 179 45.78 -3.11 -10.15
N LYS A 180 45.50 -1.80 -10.24
CA LYS A 180 46.46 -0.84 -10.81
C LYS A 180 47.72 -0.71 -9.95
N ARG A 181 47.61 -0.73 -8.62
CA ARG A 181 48.76 -0.62 -7.71
C ARG A 181 49.63 -1.87 -7.70
N ARG A 182 49.02 -3.04 -7.81
CA ARG A 182 49.71 -4.34 -7.70
C ARG A 182 50.07 -4.96 -9.05
N ASN A 183 49.47 -4.47 -10.14
CA ASN A 183 49.56 -5.07 -11.46
C ASN A 183 49.13 -6.55 -11.49
N VAL A 184 48.18 -6.92 -10.61
CA VAL A 184 47.62 -8.27 -10.44
C VAL A 184 46.13 -8.15 -10.13
N ALA A 185 45.31 -9.10 -10.60
CA ALA A 185 43.86 -9.12 -10.34
C ALA A 185 43.54 -9.28 -8.85
N LEU A 186 42.48 -8.60 -8.37
CA LEU A 186 42.09 -8.66 -6.96
C LEU A 186 41.42 -10.01 -6.65
N PRO A 187 41.90 -10.79 -5.67
CA PRO A 187 41.26 -12.05 -5.31
C PRO A 187 39.80 -11.85 -4.86
N PRO A 188 38.87 -12.76 -5.21
CA PRO A 188 37.48 -12.65 -4.77
C PRO A 188 37.29 -12.65 -3.24
N SER A 189 38.17 -13.33 -2.50
CA SER A 189 38.18 -13.32 -1.03
C SER A 189 38.51 -11.93 -0.48
N ALA A 190 39.53 -11.26 -1.01
CA ALA A 190 39.91 -9.92 -0.63
C ALA A 190 38.77 -8.93 -0.91
N LEU A 191 38.15 -9.00 -2.09
CA LEU A 191 36.98 -8.17 -2.41
C LEU A 191 35.83 -8.40 -1.43
N LYS A 192 35.54 -9.67 -1.09
CA LYS A 192 34.51 -10.02 -0.10
C LYS A 192 34.82 -9.39 1.28
N ASP A 193 36.07 -9.38 1.70
CA ASP A 193 36.48 -8.76 2.97
C ASP A 193 36.34 -7.23 2.95
N ILE A 194 36.69 -6.58 1.83
CA ILE A 194 36.49 -5.14 1.62
C ILE A 194 35.00 -4.81 1.75
N LEU A 195 34.12 -5.53 1.06
CA LEU A 195 32.69 -5.28 1.07
C LEU A 195 32.07 -5.60 2.44
N ARG A 196 32.59 -6.61 3.16
CA ARG A 196 32.20 -6.86 4.56
C ARG A 196 32.53 -5.69 5.47
N HIS A 197 33.72 -5.12 5.38
CA HIS A 197 34.11 -3.95 6.17
C HIS A 197 33.32 -2.70 5.78
N PHE A 198 33.08 -2.50 4.49
CA PHE A 198 32.23 -1.42 3.99
C PHE A 198 30.83 -1.46 4.64
N HIS A 199 30.21 -2.65 4.67
CA HIS A 199 28.92 -2.82 5.34
C HIS A 199 28.95 -2.54 6.85
N GLN A 200 30.07 -2.80 7.52
CA GLN A 200 30.24 -2.46 8.94
C GLN A 200 30.39 -0.95 9.14
N ASP A 201 31.17 -0.30 8.28
CA ASP A 201 31.41 1.14 8.34
C ASP A 201 30.13 1.95 8.08
N ILE A 202 29.35 1.62 7.04
CA ILE A 202 28.09 2.34 6.76
C ILE A 202 27.06 2.15 7.88
N LYS A 203 27.08 1.01 8.59
CA LYS A 203 26.20 0.74 9.75
C LYS A 203 26.66 1.46 11.02
N ARG A 204 27.95 1.78 11.13
CA ARG A 204 28.54 2.49 12.27
C ARG A 204 28.57 4.00 12.05
N SER A 205 28.54 4.44 10.80
CA SER A 205 28.53 5.86 10.46
C SER A 205 27.25 6.52 10.98
N ARG A 206 27.42 7.29 12.05
CA ARG A 206 26.41 8.21 12.61
C ARG A 206 26.69 9.66 12.25
N ALA A 207 27.76 9.91 11.49
CA ALA A 207 28.14 11.25 11.11
C ALA A 207 27.18 11.78 10.05
N ASP A 208 26.85 13.07 10.12
CA ASP A 208 26.05 13.75 9.09
C ASP A 208 26.84 13.96 7.78
N GLU A 209 28.09 13.45 7.75
CA GLU A 209 29.02 13.58 6.64
C GLU A 209 29.69 12.24 6.30
N ILE A 210 30.05 12.09 5.02
CA ILE A 210 30.77 10.91 4.52
C ILE A 210 32.26 11.19 4.61
N GLY A 211 32.91 10.63 5.63
CA GLY A 211 34.36 10.69 5.81
C GLY A 211 35.11 9.63 5.01
N ASP A 212 36.42 9.59 5.21
CA ASP A 212 37.28 8.53 4.68
C ASP A 212 36.82 7.14 5.20
N MET A 213 36.81 6.14 4.32
CA MET A 213 36.54 4.75 4.71
C MET A 213 37.83 3.96 4.74
N ARG A 214 38.03 3.15 5.78
CA ARG A 214 39.23 2.32 5.97
C ARG A 214 38.82 0.85 5.93
N LEU A 215 38.91 0.25 4.74
CA LEU A 215 38.39 -1.08 4.47
C LEU A 215 39.52 -2.11 4.55
N PHE A 216 39.46 -2.98 5.57
CA PHE A 216 40.46 -4.01 5.79
C PHE A 216 40.21 -5.23 4.90
N TYR A 217 41.29 -5.85 4.42
CA TYR A 217 41.22 -7.09 3.66
C TYR A 217 42.51 -7.89 3.81
N GLU A 218 42.42 -9.20 3.59
CA GLU A 218 43.57 -10.10 3.62
C GLU A 218 43.79 -10.74 2.24
N ASP A 219 45.06 -10.93 1.89
CA ASP A 219 45.49 -11.70 0.74
C ASP A 219 46.77 -12.50 1.05
N GLU A 220 47.42 -13.05 0.02
CA GLU A 220 48.64 -13.86 0.15
C GLU A 220 49.83 -13.11 0.79
N TYR A 221 49.82 -11.78 0.81
CA TYR A 221 50.83 -10.93 1.42
C TYR A 221 50.43 -10.41 2.82
N GLY A 222 49.28 -10.82 3.35
CA GLY A 222 48.80 -10.51 4.69
C GLY A 222 47.68 -9.47 4.73
N GLY A 223 47.54 -8.80 5.88
CA GLY A 223 46.49 -7.83 6.15
C GLY A 223 46.80 -6.45 5.56
N HIS A 224 45.84 -5.88 4.85
CA HIS A 224 45.93 -4.59 4.17
C HIS A 224 44.74 -3.70 4.45
N ILE A 225 44.92 -2.39 4.21
CA ILE A 225 43.88 -1.37 4.35
C ILE A 225 43.72 -0.62 3.02
N LEU A 226 42.53 -0.70 2.44
CA LEU A 226 42.11 0.19 1.37
C LEU A 226 41.51 1.46 2.00
N VAL A 227 42.14 2.60 1.76
CA VAL A 227 41.57 3.91 2.11
C VAL A 227 40.76 4.42 0.93
N VAL A 228 39.45 4.60 1.13
CA VAL A 228 38.57 5.31 0.18
C VAL A 228 38.47 6.75 0.67
N PRO A 229 39.03 7.73 -0.06
CA PRO A 229 38.96 9.13 0.35
C PRO A 229 37.50 9.62 0.44
N ALA A 230 37.22 10.54 1.37
CA ALA A 230 35.90 11.10 1.64
C ALA A 230 35.17 11.56 0.37
N GLU A 231 35.86 12.32 -0.50
CA GLU A 231 35.31 12.77 -1.77
C GLU A 231 34.85 11.62 -2.68
N LYS A 232 35.62 10.53 -2.71
CA LYS A 232 35.27 9.35 -3.50
C LYS A 232 34.11 8.59 -2.85
N ALA A 233 34.14 8.39 -1.55
CA ALA A 233 33.07 7.74 -0.80
C ALA A 233 31.74 8.50 -0.97
N LYS A 234 31.79 9.84 -0.92
CA LYS A 234 30.67 10.75 -1.15
C LYS A 234 30.14 10.65 -2.58
N LEU A 235 31.02 10.60 -3.58
CA LEU A 235 30.61 10.40 -4.97
C LEU A 235 29.89 9.06 -5.16
N CYS A 236 30.43 7.97 -4.61
CA CYS A 236 29.82 6.63 -4.66
C CYS A 236 28.43 6.62 -3.99
N PHE A 237 28.29 7.25 -2.83
CA PHE A 237 27.01 7.40 -2.14
C PHE A 237 25.99 8.14 -3.00
N TRP A 238 26.33 9.32 -3.53
CA TRP A 238 25.38 10.10 -4.32
C TRP A 238 25.00 9.42 -5.62
N LYS A 239 25.90 8.66 -6.23
CA LYS A 239 25.57 7.84 -7.40
C LYS A 239 24.53 6.76 -7.06
N ALA A 240 24.58 6.21 -5.85
CA ALA A 240 23.65 5.18 -5.39
C ALA A 240 22.32 5.72 -4.82
N MET A 241 22.34 6.89 -4.16
CA MET A 241 21.24 7.38 -3.33
C MET A 241 20.50 8.59 -3.89
N ARG A 242 21.06 9.30 -4.89
CA ARG A 242 20.44 10.51 -5.45
C ARG A 242 19.02 10.25 -5.95
N GLU A 243 18.85 9.23 -6.79
CA GLU A 243 17.55 8.94 -7.39
C GLU A 243 16.53 8.41 -6.36
N PRO A 244 16.88 7.45 -5.47
CA PRO A 244 16.01 7.05 -4.38
C PRO A 244 15.53 8.21 -3.49
N LEU A 245 16.44 9.13 -3.12
CA LEU A 245 16.11 10.29 -2.31
C LEU A 245 15.21 11.29 -3.06
N ARG A 246 15.47 11.48 -4.36
CA ARG A 246 14.65 12.35 -5.22
C ARG A 246 13.21 11.84 -5.30
N LEU A 247 13.02 10.55 -5.59
CA LEU A 247 11.68 9.95 -5.66
C LEU A 247 10.98 9.99 -4.31
N SER A 248 11.67 9.61 -3.23
CA SER A 248 11.12 9.72 -1.87
C SER A 248 10.62 11.13 -1.57
N THR A 249 11.37 12.15 -1.99
CA THR A 249 10.97 13.55 -1.87
C THR A 249 9.71 13.82 -2.69
N THR A 250 9.67 13.43 -3.96
CA THR A 250 8.49 13.60 -4.83
C THR A 250 7.24 12.96 -4.23
N GLU A 251 7.31 11.71 -3.78
CA GLU A 251 6.16 11.00 -3.18
C GLU A 251 5.65 11.70 -1.90
N ILE A 252 6.54 12.25 -1.07
CA ILE A 252 6.16 13.02 0.12
C ILE A 252 5.40 14.29 -0.29
N PHE A 253 5.88 15.03 -1.29
CA PHE A 253 5.20 16.24 -1.79
C PHE A 253 3.85 15.91 -2.45
N GLU A 254 3.77 14.82 -3.21
CA GLU A 254 2.51 14.36 -3.81
C GLU A 254 1.50 13.98 -2.72
N ALA A 255 1.91 13.22 -1.71
CA ALA A 255 1.05 12.90 -0.57
C ALA A 255 0.57 14.16 0.18
N ALA A 256 1.47 15.13 0.41
CA ALA A 256 1.13 16.41 1.06
C ALA A 256 0.13 17.24 0.24
N SER A 257 0.11 17.07 -1.09
CA SER A 257 -0.89 17.72 -1.95
C SER A 257 -2.28 17.08 -1.88
N LEU A 258 -2.36 15.83 -1.40
CA LEU A 258 -3.60 15.04 -1.31
C LEU A 258 -4.24 15.10 0.07
N SER A 259 -3.46 15.35 1.12
CA SER A 259 -3.93 15.37 2.50
C SER A 259 -3.09 16.31 3.36
N ASP A 260 -3.76 17.02 4.26
CA ASP A 260 -3.09 17.81 5.31
C ASP A 260 -2.54 16.92 6.44
N ASP A 261 -2.99 15.66 6.54
CA ASP A 261 -2.58 14.71 7.59
C ASP A 261 -1.76 13.55 7.01
N VAL A 262 -0.52 13.86 6.60
CA VAL A 262 0.43 12.87 6.09
C VAL A 262 1.33 12.32 7.19
N ARG A 263 1.59 11.01 7.13
CA ARG A 263 2.59 10.32 7.96
C ARG A 263 3.61 9.64 7.07
N VAL A 264 4.89 9.89 7.34
CA VAL A 264 5.98 9.27 6.58
C VAL A 264 6.66 8.22 7.45
N VAL A 265 6.73 6.98 6.99
CA VAL A 265 7.43 5.89 7.65
C VAL A 265 8.55 5.37 6.78
N VAL A 266 9.75 5.26 7.35
CA VAL A 266 10.95 4.82 6.64
C VAL A 266 11.40 3.45 7.15
N TYR A 267 11.55 2.51 6.20
CA TYR A 267 12.03 1.14 6.38
C TYR A 267 13.36 0.91 5.63
N GLY A 268 13.91 -0.30 5.76
CA GLY A 268 15.09 -0.74 5.00
C GLY A 268 16.44 -0.35 5.60
N GLY A 269 17.43 -1.23 5.45
CA GLY A 269 18.75 -1.05 6.07
C GLY A 269 19.46 0.26 5.67
N SER A 270 19.22 0.78 4.46
CA SER A 270 19.83 2.03 4.02
C SER A 270 19.14 3.27 4.62
N GLY A 271 17.91 3.13 5.13
CA GLY A 271 17.19 4.17 5.88
C GLY A 271 17.82 4.48 7.25
N GLN A 272 18.73 3.63 7.73
CA GLN A 272 19.48 3.86 8.98
C GLN A 272 20.59 4.89 8.82
N ASN A 273 20.98 5.21 7.58
CA ASN A 273 22.06 6.14 7.33
C ASN A 273 21.62 7.58 7.70
N SER A 274 22.39 8.25 8.56
CA SER A 274 22.13 9.61 9.05
C SER A 274 21.87 10.62 7.93
N ILE A 275 22.59 10.54 6.83
CA ILE A 275 22.42 11.44 5.66
C ILE A 275 21.08 11.18 4.99
N VAL A 276 20.69 9.92 4.82
CA VAL A 276 19.36 9.55 4.31
C VAL A 276 18.28 10.08 5.24
N GLN A 277 18.40 9.84 6.55
CA GLN A 277 17.44 10.33 7.53
C GLN A 277 17.30 11.85 7.52
N SER A 278 18.42 12.57 7.49
CA SER A 278 18.47 14.03 7.41
C SER A 278 17.76 14.55 6.15
N LYS A 279 18.01 13.93 4.99
CA LYS A 279 17.34 14.31 3.74
C LYS A 279 15.83 14.04 3.75
N ILE A 280 15.39 12.92 4.32
CA ILE A 280 13.95 12.64 4.44
C ILE A 280 13.28 13.58 5.46
N LYS A 281 13.93 13.90 6.58
CA LYS A 281 13.44 14.91 7.54
C LYS A 281 13.26 16.27 6.87
N ALA A 282 14.28 16.74 6.15
CA ALA A 282 14.20 17.99 5.41
C ALA A 282 13.10 17.97 4.33
N ALA A 283 12.90 16.84 3.64
CA ALA A 283 11.81 16.70 2.68
C ALA A 283 10.43 16.82 3.37
N CYS A 284 10.25 16.21 4.54
CA CYS A 284 9.01 16.32 5.32
C CYS A 284 8.77 17.75 5.80
N GLU A 285 9.79 18.39 6.35
CA GLU A 285 9.73 19.80 6.81
C GLU A 285 9.36 20.74 5.67
N ASN A 286 10.00 20.60 4.50
CA ASN A 286 9.72 21.42 3.33
C ASN A 286 8.32 21.17 2.73
N ALA A 287 7.78 19.97 2.87
CA ALA A 287 6.42 19.63 2.45
C ALA A 287 5.35 20.05 3.47
N GLY A 288 5.74 20.55 4.65
CA GLY A 288 4.81 20.90 5.72
C GLY A 288 4.14 19.69 6.40
N VAL A 289 4.73 18.49 6.29
CA VAL A 289 4.19 17.27 6.91
C VAL A 289 4.91 16.95 8.22
N LYS A 290 4.31 16.09 9.06
CA LYS A 290 4.91 15.70 10.34
C LYS A 290 6.28 15.03 10.14
N PRO A 291 7.18 15.13 11.15
CA PRO A 291 8.48 14.46 11.09
C PRO A 291 8.34 12.95 10.79
N PRO A 292 9.25 12.38 9.98
CA PRO A 292 9.18 10.98 9.58
C PRO A 292 9.47 10.05 10.76
N TYR A 293 8.76 8.93 10.81
CA TYR A 293 9.04 7.83 11.72
C TYR A 293 10.03 6.85 11.07
N PHE A 294 11.19 6.68 11.70
CA PHE A 294 12.16 5.67 11.28
C PHE A 294 11.92 4.38 12.07
N ALA A 295 11.42 3.34 11.41
CA ALA A 295 11.06 2.06 12.03
C ALA A 295 12.26 1.26 12.58
N GLN A 296 13.43 1.90 12.65
CA GLN A 296 14.75 1.35 12.98
C GLN A 296 15.34 1.98 14.25
N ASN A 297 14.59 2.83 14.96
CA ASN A 297 15.06 3.46 16.19
C ASN A 297 14.92 2.53 17.43
N GLY A 298 14.85 1.20 17.22
CA GLY A 298 14.62 0.18 18.25
C GLY A 298 15.84 -0.73 18.50
N SER A 299 15.62 -1.95 19.02
CA SER A 299 16.70 -2.92 19.13
C SER A 299 17.05 -3.48 17.75
N ARG A 300 18.29 -3.24 17.31
CA ARG A 300 18.88 -3.65 16.00
C ARG A 300 18.54 -5.07 15.49
N ALA A 301 18.27 -6.02 16.38
CA ALA A 301 17.97 -7.41 16.00
C ALA A 301 16.54 -7.61 15.45
N LYS A 302 15.58 -6.72 15.75
CA LYS A 302 14.17 -6.86 15.35
C LYS A 302 13.82 -6.15 14.02
N GLU A 303 14.72 -5.33 13.49
CA GLU A 303 14.41 -4.31 12.48
C GLU A 303 14.46 -4.82 11.03
N THR A 304 15.25 -5.85 10.75
CA THR A 304 15.29 -6.51 9.43
C THR A 304 14.08 -7.39 9.15
N TRP A 305 13.22 -7.58 10.17
CA TRP A 305 12.11 -8.53 10.10
C TRP A 305 10.75 -7.85 9.85
N ASN A 306 10.71 -6.52 9.67
CA ASN A 306 9.45 -5.78 9.54
C ASN A 306 8.56 -6.28 8.39
N VAL A 307 9.11 -6.37 7.18
CA VAL A 307 8.39 -6.90 6.01
C VAL A 307 7.93 -8.33 6.27
N VAL A 308 8.79 -9.13 6.88
CA VAL A 308 8.59 -10.57 7.03
C VAL A 308 7.50 -10.86 8.04
N ASN A 309 7.60 -10.26 9.23
CA ASN A 309 6.64 -10.31 10.31
C ASN A 309 5.30 -9.68 9.92
N GLY A 310 5.32 -8.77 8.97
CA GLY A 310 4.12 -8.18 8.39
C GLY A 310 3.39 -9.12 7.45
N ALA A 311 4.09 -9.71 6.48
CA ALA A 311 3.53 -10.64 5.50
C ALA A 311 2.93 -11.88 6.19
N ALA A 312 3.75 -12.49 7.04
CA ALA A 312 3.37 -13.32 8.17
C ALA A 312 2.05 -13.02 8.87
N TYR A 313 1.96 -11.84 9.48
CA TYR A 313 0.83 -11.42 10.30
C TYR A 313 -0.41 -11.26 9.44
N ALA A 314 -0.25 -10.70 8.23
CA ALA A 314 -1.31 -10.57 7.25
C ALA A 314 -1.84 -11.94 6.80
N THR A 315 -0.95 -12.88 6.44
CA THR A 315 -1.32 -14.27 6.10
C THR A 315 -2.04 -14.97 7.25
N ALA A 316 -1.46 -14.93 8.46
CA ALA A 316 -2.05 -15.57 9.65
C ALA A 316 -3.39 -14.96 10.09
N ARG A 317 -3.73 -13.76 9.58
CA ARG A 317 -4.98 -13.06 9.86
C ARG A 317 -5.87 -12.90 8.63
N THR A 318 -5.63 -13.67 7.57
CA THR A 318 -6.51 -13.69 6.41
C THR A 318 -7.91 -14.05 6.89
N VAL A 319 -8.88 -13.18 6.58
CA VAL A 319 -10.28 -13.36 6.98
C VAL A 319 -11.06 -13.95 5.81
N SER A 320 -12.06 -14.78 6.10
CA SER A 320 -13.02 -15.17 5.06
C SER A 320 -13.86 -13.95 4.63
N VAL A 321 -14.48 -14.03 3.46
CA VAL A 321 -15.40 -12.98 2.97
C VAL A 321 -16.58 -12.78 3.93
N GLU A 322 -17.11 -13.86 4.51
CA GLU A 322 -18.16 -13.77 5.52
C GLU A 322 -17.67 -13.11 6.81
N GLU A 323 -16.45 -13.40 7.24
CA GLU A 323 -15.85 -12.73 8.39
C GLU A 323 -15.60 -11.24 8.12
N PHE A 324 -15.13 -10.89 6.93
CA PHE A 324 -14.92 -9.50 6.51
C PHE A 324 -16.22 -8.68 6.59
N ILE A 325 -17.31 -9.22 6.06
CA ILE A 325 -18.64 -8.58 6.16
C ILE A 325 -19.14 -8.54 7.61
N ARG A 326 -18.94 -9.61 8.37
CA ARG A 326 -19.30 -9.66 9.80
C ARG A 326 -18.54 -8.61 10.62
N LYS A 327 -17.30 -8.28 10.23
CA LYS A 327 -16.48 -7.21 10.83
C LYS A 327 -16.93 -5.79 10.45
N GLY A 328 -17.91 -5.66 9.56
CA GLY A 328 -18.50 -4.37 9.19
C GLY A 328 -18.39 -4.03 7.72
N ALA A 329 -17.77 -4.86 6.88
CA ALA A 329 -17.74 -4.55 5.46
C ALA A 329 -19.14 -4.59 4.84
N ALA A 330 -19.38 -3.69 3.89
CA ALA A 330 -20.64 -3.59 3.18
C ALA A 330 -20.43 -3.27 1.70
N PHE A 331 -21.35 -3.74 0.86
CA PHE A 331 -21.38 -3.42 -0.56
C PHE A 331 -22.54 -2.50 -0.87
N GLY A 332 -22.30 -1.56 -1.77
CA GLY A 332 -23.27 -0.59 -2.24
C GLY A 332 -23.27 -0.47 -3.74
N ILE A 333 -24.31 0.15 -4.28
CA ILE A 333 -24.43 0.36 -5.72
C ILE A 333 -24.39 1.86 -5.99
N ARG A 334 -23.33 2.31 -6.65
CA ARG A 334 -23.11 3.69 -7.01
C ARG A 334 -23.60 3.96 -8.43
N LYS A 335 -24.32 5.07 -8.58
CA LYS A 335 -24.90 5.52 -9.84
C LYS A 335 -24.16 6.74 -10.36
N SER A 336 -23.95 6.83 -11.67
CA SER A 336 -23.50 8.07 -12.31
C SER A 336 -24.51 8.68 -13.27
N VAL A 337 -24.27 9.95 -13.59
CA VAL A 337 -24.94 10.68 -14.66
C VAL A 337 -23.89 11.39 -15.52
N LEU A 338 -24.05 11.37 -16.84
CA LEU A 338 -23.24 12.21 -17.73
C LEU A 338 -23.54 13.70 -17.50
N LYS A 339 -22.52 14.50 -17.14
CA LYS A 339 -22.67 15.96 -17.03
C LYS A 339 -23.07 16.55 -18.40
N PRO A 340 -24.16 17.32 -18.49
CA PRO A 340 -24.46 18.10 -19.68
C PRO A 340 -23.38 19.16 -19.90
N GLY A 341 -22.79 19.22 -21.10
CA GLY A 341 -21.91 20.34 -21.49
C GLY A 341 -20.41 20.17 -21.22
N ALA A 342 -19.93 19.00 -20.78
CA ALA A 342 -18.50 18.72 -20.76
C ALA A 342 -17.92 18.90 -22.19
N ARG A 343 -17.13 19.95 -22.38
CA ARG A 343 -16.54 20.31 -23.68
C ARG A 343 -15.60 19.19 -24.13
N THR A 344 -15.52 19.00 -25.44
CA THR A 344 -14.66 17.99 -26.08
C THR A 344 -13.16 18.23 -25.90
N SER A 345 -12.75 19.37 -25.33
CA SER A 345 -11.33 19.71 -25.09
C SER A 345 -10.75 19.06 -23.84
N ASP A 346 -11.58 18.67 -22.87
CA ASP A 346 -11.11 18.04 -21.64
C ASP A 346 -11.05 16.54 -21.89
N LYS A 347 -9.85 15.95 -21.74
CA LYS A 347 -9.49 14.59 -22.14
C LYS A 347 -10.28 13.45 -21.47
N CYS A 348 -11.30 13.74 -20.66
CA CYS A 348 -12.22 12.75 -20.12
C CYS A 348 -13.64 13.33 -20.02
N PRO A 349 -14.67 12.61 -20.50
CA PRO A 349 -16.05 13.01 -20.23
C PRO A 349 -16.27 13.02 -18.71
N ALA A 350 -16.71 14.15 -18.15
CA ALA A 350 -17.02 14.22 -16.73
C ALA A 350 -18.26 13.36 -16.40
N VAL A 351 -18.01 12.09 -16.07
CA VAL A 351 -18.98 11.20 -15.44
C VAL A 351 -19.14 11.67 -14.01
N ASP A 352 -20.35 12.10 -13.64
CA ASP A 352 -20.64 12.52 -12.28
C ASP A 352 -21.13 11.33 -11.47
N TRP A 353 -20.23 10.73 -10.70
CA TRP A 353 -20.58 9.65 -9.79
C TRP A 353 -21.22 10.22 -8.52
N LYS A 354 -22.50 9.91 -8.29
CA LYS A 354 -23.24 10.44 -7.14
C LYS A 354 -22.59 10.05 -5.82
N SER A 355 -22.65 10.96 -4.85
CA SER A 355 -22.09 10.73 -3.51
C SER A 355 -22.98 9.86 -2.61
N ASP A 356 -24.27 9.80 -2.90
CA ASP A 356 -25.20 8.99 -2.12
C ASP A 356 -25.18 7.54 -2.62
N VAL A 357 -24.55 6.63 -1.86
CA VAL A 357 -24.50 5.21 -2.19
C VAL A 357 -25.26 4.42 -1.15
N ALA A 358 -26.40 3.86 -1.54
CA ALA A 358 -27.18 3.01 -0.65
C ALA A 358 -26.49 1.65 -0.42
N VAL A 359 -26.49 1.20 0.83
CA VAL A 359 -26.06 -0.15 1.21
C VAL A 359 -26.98 -1.19 0.55
N ALA A 360 -26.39 -2.08 -0.24
CA ALA A 360 -27.09 -3.16 -0.94
C ALA A 360 -26.87 -4.53 -0.28
N LEU A 361 -25.73 -4.72 0.39
CA LEU A 361 -25.39 -5.95 1.11
C LEU A 361 -24.52 -5.62 2.33
N ASP A 362 -24.93 -6.08 3.51
CA ASP A 362 -24.19 -5.98 4.77
C ASP A 362 -24.33 -7.29 5.56
N SER A 363 -23.72 -7.36 6.75
CA SER A 363 -23.81 -8.53 7.64
C SER A 363 -25.22 -8.88 8.13
N ARG A 364 -26.17 -7.94 8.02
CA ARG A 364 -27.54 -8.14 8.49
C ARG A 364 -28.43 -8.67 7.39
N SER A 365 -28.28 -8.15 6.17
CA SER A 365 -29.20 -8.47 5.08
C SER A 365 -28.74 -8.02 3.70
N SER A 366 -29.31 -8.69 2.70
CA SER A 366 -29.37 -8.22 1.31
C SER A 366 -30.56 -7.26 1.11
N LYS A 367 -30.28 -6.01 0.74
CA LYS A 367 -31.28 -4.95 0.51
C LYS A 367 -31.41 -4.67 -1.00
N PRO A 368 -32.62 -4.71 -1.58
CA PRO A 368 -32.79 -4.40 -3.00
C PRO A 368 -32.58 -2.90 -3.25
N TYR A 369 -31.72 -2.56 -4.20
CA TYR A 369 -31.53 -1.19 -4.66
C TYR A 369 -32.38 -0.94 -5.91
N ARG A 370 -33.28 0.04 -5.86
CA ARG A 370 -34.17 0.41 -6.97
C ARG A 370 -33.87 1.83 -7.42
N THR A 371 -33.66 2.03 -8.71
CA THR A 371 -33.41 3.37 -9.28
C THR A 371 -34.00 3.48 -10.68
N TRP A 372 -34.42 4.69 -11.04
CA TRP A 372 -34.64 5.07 -12.43
C TRP A 372 -33.30 5.24 -13.16
N CYS A 373 -33.11 4.56 -14.27
CA CYS A 373 -31.95 4.69 -15.13
C CYS A 373 -32.35 5.34 -16.46
N THR A 374 -31.46 6.16 -16.98
CA THR A 374 -31.50 6.68 -18.35
C THR A 374 -30.53 5.87 -19.20
N GLY A 375 -30.64 5.95 -20.54
CA GLY A 375 -29.62 5.44 -21.46
C GLY A 375 -28.26 6.15 -21.39
N SER A 376 -28.02 6.90 -20.31
CA SER A 376 -26.77 7.58 -19.99
C SER A 376 -26.35 7.35 -18.53
N THR A 377 -26.97 6.39 -17.84
CA THR A 377 -26.67 6.03 -16.47
C THR A 377 -25.63 4.91 -16.48
N ARG A 378 -24.54 5.05 -15.72
CA ARG A 378 -23.64 3.92 -15.41
C ARG A 378 -23.80 3.52 -13.95
N MET A 379 -23.47 2.28 -13.65
CA MET A 379 -23.69 1.64 -12.38
C MET A 379 -22.43 0.88 -11.99
N LYS A 380 -22.00 0.94 -10.73
CA LYS A 380 -20.91 0.11 -10.22
C LYS A 380 -21.21 -0.38 -8.81
N ILE A 381 -20.64 -1.52 -8.46
CA ILE A 381 -20.58 -2.03 -7.09
C ILE A 381 -19.34 -1.44 -6.45
N ILE A 382 -19.51 -0.88 -5.25
CA ILE A 382 -18.41 -0.43 -4.39
C ILE A 382 -18.47 -1.17 -3.07
N CYS A 383 -17.34 -1.24 -2.37
CA CYS A 383 -17.28 -1.82 -1.04
C CYS A 383 -16.65 -0.82 -0.06
N ASP A 384 -17.29 -0.69 1.09
CA ASP A 384 -16.75 -0.02 2.27
C ASP A 384 -16.27 -1.12 3.24
N PRO A 385 -14.96 -1.25 3.51
CA PRO A 385 -14.41 -2.26 4.41
C PRO A 385 -14.75 -2.01 5.89
N TYR A 386 -15.20 -0.80 6.26
CA TYR A 386 -15.25 -0.33 7.64
C TYR A 386 -16.61 0.24 8.05
N LEU A 387 -17.72 -0.11 7.39
CA LEU A 387 -19.05 0.35 7.77
C LEU A 387 -19.36 -0.12 9.20
N GLN A 388 -19.07 0.73 10.20
CA GLN A 388 -19.08 0.34 11.60
C GLN A 388 -20.45 -0.25 12.00
N ALA A 389 -20.45 -1.52 12.35
CA ALA A 389 -21.58 -2.22 12.92
C ALA A 389 -21.81 -1.75 14.38
N GLY A 390 -22.13 -0.47 14.61
CA GLY A 390 -22.29 0.03 15.98
C GLY A 390 -22.36 1.55 16.15
N ALA A 391 -21.89 2.35 15.19
CA ALA A 391 -22.10 3.79 15.24
C ALA A 391 -23.61 4.04 15.15
N GLY A 392 -24.22 4.60 16.20
CA GLY A 392 -25.68 4.65 16.44
C GLY A 392 -26.56 5.36 15.39
N LYS A 393 -26.05 5.63 14.18
CA LYS A 393 -26.83 6.07 13.03
C LYS A 393 -27.12 4.89 12.12
N LYS A 394 -28.40 4.69 11.80
CA LYS A 394 -28.89 3.87 10.68
C LYS A 394 -28.46 4.52 9.35
N SER A 395 -27.15 4.67 9.12
CA SER A 395 -26.65 5.10 7.84
C SER A 395 -26.92 3.96 6.87
N ASN A 396 -27.98 4.09 6.08
CA ASN A 396 -28.23 3.22 4.93
C ASN A 396 -27.33 3.60 3.75
N THR A 397 -26.31 4.43 3.98
CA THR A 397 -25.39 4.94 2.97
C THR A 397 -23.94 4.59 3.32
N LEU A 398 -23.16 4.28 2.29
CA LEU A 398 -21.72 4.08 2.39
C LEU A 398 -20.97 5.41 2.37
N ASP A 399 -19.82 5.46 3.06
CA ASP A 399 -18.87 6.54 2.94
C ASP A 399 -17.98 6.28 1.71
N ILE A 400 -18.11 7.12 0.68
CA ILE A 400 -17.38 6.94 -0.58
C ILE A 400 -15.90 7.17 -0.39
N ASP A 401 -15.51 8.08 0.50
CA ASP A 401 -14.11 8.42 0.69
C ASP A 401 -13.34 7.26 1.37
N ARG A 402 -14.09 6.30 1.92
CA ARG A 402 -13.59 5.05 2.50
C ARG A 402 -13.88 3.81 1.67
N SER A 403 -14.52 3.98 0.51
CA SER A 403 -14.93 2.87 -0.35
C SER A 403 -14.01 2.69 -1.55
N TYR A 404 -13.90 1.46 -2.03
CA TYR A 404 -13.22 1.14 -3.29
C TYR A 404 -14.19 0.54 -4.32
N ASP A 405 -13.83 0.68 -5.59
CA ASP A 405 -14.62 0.14 -6.70
C ASP A 405 -14.34 -1.36 -6.87
N LEU A 406 -15.40 -2.17 -6.90
CA LEU A 406 -15.28 -3.62 -7.09
C LEU A 406 -15.54 -4.02 -8.55
N LEU A 407 -16.66 -3.55 -9.11
CA LEU A 407 -17.15 -4.01 -10.41
C LEU A 407 -18.06 -2.98 -11.06
N GLU A 408 -17.77 -2.58 -12.29
CA GLU A 408 -18.72 -1.83 -13.10
C GLU A 408 -19.77 -2.77 -13.73
N LEU A 409 -21.05 -2.39 -13.63
CA LEU A 409 -22.18 -3.18 -14.10
C LEU A 409 -22.57 -2.83 -15.54
N PRO A 410 -23.28 -3.73 -16.26
CA PRO A 410 -23.75 -3.44 -17.60
C PRO A 410 -24.62 -2.19 -17.63
N GLN A 411 -24.51 -1.40 -18.70
CA GLN A 411 -25.23 -0.15 -18.80
C GLN A 411 -26.75 -0.41 -18.87
N PRO A 412 -27.55 0.05 -17.90
CA PRO A 412 -29.00 -0.16 -17.92
C PRO A 412 -29.66 0.62 -19.06
N SER A 413 -30.63 -0.01 -19.71
CA SER A 413 -31.54 0.69 -20.62
C SER A 413 -32.47 1.65 -19.85
N GLN A 414 -33.18 2.53 -20.57
CA GLN A 414 -34.04 3.51 -19.92
C GLN A 414 -35.25 2.85 -19.22
N GLY A 415 -35.38 3.05 -17.91
CA GLY A 415 -36.45 2.49 -17.10
C GLY A 415 -36.07 2.38 -15.62
N TYR A 416 -36.96 1.84 -14.81
CA TYR A 416 -36.63 1.42 -13.44
C TYR A 416 -35.88 0.10 -13.47
N TRP A 417 -34.83 0.02 -12.66
CA TRP A 417 -34.05 -1.19 -12.46
C TRP A 417 -33.95 -1.51 -10.99
N LYS A 418 -33.93 -2.81 -10.69
CA LYS A 418 -33.75 -3.34 -9.35
C LYS A 418 -32.53 -4.25 -9.33
N TYR A 419 -31.63 -3.98 -8.40
CA TYR A 419 -30.41 -4.72 -8.18
C TYR A 419 -30.46 -5.37 -6.81
N ARG A 420 -29.97 -6.61 -6.72
CA ARG A 420 -29.84 -7.32 -5.45
C ARG A 420 -28.49 -8.01 -5.40
N LEU A 421 -27.74 -7.76 -4.34
CA LEU A 421 -26.48 -8.41 -4.04
C LEU A 421 -26.70 -9.44 -2.93
N SER A 422 -26.10 -10.61 -3.05
CA SER A 422 -26.11 -11.64 -2.01
C SER A 422 -24.83 -12.44 -2.06
N LEU A 423 -24.45 -13.04 -0.94
CA LEU A 423 -23.40 -14.03 -0.92
C LEU A 423 -23.95 -15.44 -1.04
N ARG A 424 -23.20 -16.31 -1.70
CA ARG A 424 -23.46 -17.75 -1.72
C ARG A 424 -22.14 -18.49 -1.57
N SER A 425 -22.03 -19.34 -0.56
CA SER A 425 -20.88 -20.21 -0.37
C SER A 425 -21.10 -21.49 -1.19
N GLU A 426 -20.19 -21.78 -2.12
CA GLU A 426 -20.19 -22.97 -2.98
C GLU A 426 -18.75 -23.50 -3.05
N ASP A 427 -18.55 -24.81 -2.83
CA ASP A 427 -17.24 -25.47 -2.96
C ASP A 427 -16.10 -24.80 -2.17
N ASN A 428 -16.38 -24.38 -0.92
CA ASN A 428 -15.48 -23.60 -0.05
C ASN A 428 -15.11 -22.19 -0.57
N THR A 429 -15.73 -21.74 -1.65
CA THR A 429 -15.56 -20.38 -2.19
C THR A 429 -16.80 -19.55 -1.92
N THR A 430 -16.61 -18.33 -1.42
CA THR A 430 -17.71 -17.38 -1.29
C THR A 430 -17.91 -16.66 -2.61
N LYS A 431 -19.12 -16.65 -3.15
CA LYS A 431 -19.44 -15.96 -4.40
C LYS A 431 -20.35 -14.77 -4.16
N LEU A 432 -20.05 -13.65 -4.82
CA LEU A 432 -20.96 -12.51 -4.99
C LEU A 432 -21.97 -12.84 -6.07
N VAL A 433 -23.24 -12.97 -5.69
CA VAL A 433 -24.36 -13.15 -6.61
C VAL A 433 -25.04 -11.81 -6.84
N ILE A 434 -25.11 -11.39 -8.09
CA ILE A 434 -25.72 -10.15 -8.55
C ILE A 434 -26.97 -10.50 -9.34
N ARG A 435 -28.13 -10.03 -8.88
CA ARG A 435 -29.41 -10.20 -9.58
C ARG A 435 -29.95 -8.85 -10.03
N ILE A 436 -30.20 -8.73 -11.34
CA ILE A 436 -30.60 -7.51 -12.02
C ILE A 436 -31.97 -7.72 -12.67
N GLU A 437 -32.94 -6.87 -12.34
CA GLU A 437 -34.31 -6.94 -12.81
C GLU A 437 -34.73 -5.62 -13.47
N ASN A 438 -35.18 -5.68 -14.73
CA ASN A 438 -35.82 -4.55 -15.41
C ASN A 438 -37.28 -4.42 -14.96
N MET A 439 -37.64 -3.26 -14.42
CA MET A 439 -38.98 -2.93 -13.93
C MET A 439 -39.72 -1.95 -14.87
N GLY A 440 -39.25 -1.78 -16.10
CA GLY A 440 -39.88 -0.96 -17.12
C GLY A 440 -40.05 0.50 -16.73
N LYS A 441 -40.93 1.22 -17.41
CA LYS A 441 -41.13 2.67 -17.16
C LYS A 441 -41.99 2.96 -15.92
N VAL A 442 -42.87 2.02 -15.56
CA VAL A 442 -43.87 2.19 -14.49
C VAL A 442 -43.33 1.70 -13.14
N GLY A 443 -42.15 1.06 -13.11
CA GLY A 443 -41.60 0.47 -11.89
C GLY A 443 -42.30 -0.84 -11.49
N THR A 444 -43.09 -1.42 -12.39
CA THR A 444 -43.67 -2.76 -12.27
C THR A 444 -42.81 -3.76 -13.02
N ARG A 445 -42.61 -4.94 -12.44
CA ARG A 445 -41.75 -5.96 -13.06
C ARG A 445 -42.23 -6.25 -14.49
N VAL A 446 -41.34 -6.05 -15.46
CA VAL A 446 -41.60 -6.48 -16.84
C VAL A 446 -41.43 -8.00 -16.88
N ILE A 447 -42.30 -8.69 -17.61
CA ILE A 447 -42.19 -10.14 -17.81
C ILE A 447 -40.84 -10.41 -18.49
N GLY A 448 -39.91 -10.95 -17.72
CA GLY A 448 -38.53 -11.21 -18.13
C GLY A 448 -37.79 -11.97 -17.04
N THR A 449 -36.86 -12.83 -17.47
CA THR A 449 -35.98 -13.56 -16.58
C THR A 449 -34.99 -12.57 -15.96
N PRO A 450 -34.86 -12.52 -14.63
CA PRO A 450 -33.82 -11.73 -13.98
C PRO A 450 -32.45 -12.13 -14.54
N ILE A 451 -31.62 -11.14 -14.85
CA ILE A 451 -30.23 -11.42 -15.21
C ILE A 451 -29.50 -11.72 -13.91
N GLN A 452 -28.74 -12.82 -13.88
CA GLN A 452 -27.97 -13.22 -12.71
C GLN A 452 -26.53 -13.50 -13.10
N HIS A 453 -25.60 -12.93 -12.33
CA HIS A 453 -24.17 -13.18 -12.43
C HIS A 453 -23.64 -13.61 -11.07
N SER A 454 -22.56 -14.39 -11.07
CA SER A 454 -21.94 -14.88 -9.85
C SER A 454 -20.43 -14.89 -10.02
N PHE A 455 -19.72 -14.29 -9.07
CA PHE A 455 -18.26 -14.19 -9.10
C PHE A 455 -17.67 -14.67 -7.77
N PRO A 456 -16.66 -15.53 -7.78
CA PRO A 456 -15.92 -15.86 -6.56
C PRO A 456 -15.27 -14.60 -5.99
N LEU A 457 -15.25 -14.53 -4.66
CA LEU A 457 -14.65 -13.47 -3.88
C LEU A 457 -13.54 -14.04 -3.01
N TYR A 458 -12.50 -13.26 -2.83
CA TYR A 458 -11.49 -13.47 -1.79
C TYR A 458 -11.24 -12.16 -1.05
N VAL A 459 -10.67 -12.26 0.14
CA VAL A 459 -10.21 -11.08 0.88
C VAL A 459 -8.70 -11.01 0.74
N ASP A 460 -8.23 -9.95 0.12
CA ASP A 460 -6.84 -9.58 0.19
C ASP A 460 -6.57 -8.96 1.55
N GLY A 461 -5.93 -9.75 2.42
CA GLY A 461 -5.53 -9.32 3.75
C GLY A 461 -4.58 -8.12 3.72
N THR A 462 -3.90 -7.87 2.60
CA THR A 462 -2.94 -6.76 2.50
C THR A 462 -3.60 -5.41 2.38
N SER A 463 -4.51 -5.30 1.41
CA SER A 463 -5.28 -4.09 1.17
C SER A 463 -6.54 -4.01 2.05
N ASN A 464 -6.78 -5.02 2.89
CA ASN A 464 -8.04 -5.21 3.63
C ASN A 464 -9.26 -5.03 2.73
N SER A 465 -9.20 -5.61 1.52
CA SER A 465 -10.19 -5.46 0.47
C SER A 465 -10.73 -6.82 0.06
N CYS A 466 -12.05 -6.93 -0.07
CA CYS A 466 -12.70 -8.02 -0.75
C CYS A 466 -12.70 -7.79 -2.26
N LEU A 467 -12.07 -8.69 -3.02
CA LEU A 467 -11.84 -8.59 -4.46
C LEU A 467 -12.47 -9.77 -5.20
N LEU A 468 -12.57 -9.67 -6.53
CA LEU A 468 -13.04 -10.75 -7.40
C LEU A 468 -11.89 -11.75 -7.66
N ASP A 469 -12.13 -13.04 -7.44
CA ASP A 469 -11.16 -14.13 -7.70
C ASP A 469 -11.31 -14.66 -9.14
N VAL A 470 -10.90 -13.88 -10.13
CA VAL A 470 -11.14 -14.18 -11.55
C VAL A 470 -9.85 -14.21 -12.35
N ASP A 471 -9.78 -15.13 -13.32
CA ASP A 471 -8.66 -15.26 -14.27
C ASP A 471 -8.70 -14.17 -15.38
N VAL A 472 -8.98 -12.92 -15.00
CA VAL A 472 -9.02 -11.77 -15.90
C VAL A 472 -8.04 -10.73 -15.37
N ASN A 473 -7.06 -10.34 -16.19
CA ASN A 473 -6.19 -9.23 -15.87
C ASN A 473 -6.99 -7.92 -16.00
N ASP A 474 -7.09 -7.15 -14.93
CA ASP A 474 -7.81 -5.89 -14.88
C ASP A 474 -6.98 -4.69 -15.39
N GLU A 475 -5.70 -4.94 -15.71
CA GLU A 475 -4.71 -3.95 -16.12
C GLU A 475 -4.53 -2.81 -15.09
N GLY A 476 -4.84 -3.09 -13.81
CA GLY A 476 -4.85 -2.11 -12.72
C GLY A 476 -5.98 -1.09 -12.80
N ARG A 477 -7.05 -1.36 -13.57
CA ARG A 477 -8.16 -0.43 -13.82
C ARG A 477 -9.52 -0.96 -13.32
N GLY A 478 -9.54 -2.16 -12.72
CA GLY A 478 -10.76 -2.82 -12.28
C GLY A 478 -11.55 -3.48 -13.42
N PHE A 479 -12.70 -4.03 -13.06
CA PHE A 479 -13.49 -4.88 -13.94
C PHE A 479 -14.75 -4.19 -14.46
N ILE A 480 -15.14 -4.56 -15.68
CA ILE A 480 -16.45 -4.23 -16.24
C ILE A 480 -17.19 -5.50 -16.67
N LEU A 481 -18.46 -5.56 -16.29
CA LEU A 481 -19.37 -6.65 -16.62
C LEU A 481 -20.23 -6.27 -17.83
N SER A 482 -20.21 -7.11 -18.85
CA SER A 482 -21.09 -7.00 -20.02
C SER A 482 -22.46 -7.65 -19.79
N GLU A 483 -23.43 -7.35 -20.65
CA GLU A 483 -24.80 -7.90 -20.56
C GLU A 483 -24.84 -9.43 -20.67
N ASN A 484 -23.90 -10.04 -21.41
CA ASN A 484 -23.78 -11.50 -21.54
C ASN A 484 -23.03 -12.16 -20.35
N GLY A 485 -22.59 -11.38 -19.35
CA GLY A 485 -21.93 -11.91 -18.16
C GLY A 485 -20.43 -12.11 -18.27
N GLN A 486 -19.79 -11.56 -19.31
CA GLN A 486 -18.35 -11.60 -19.47
C GLN A 486 -17.71 -10.46 -18.66
N LEU A 487 -16.61 -10.77 -17.97
CA LEU A 487 -15.76 -9.79 -17.32
C LEU A 487 -14.61 -9.41 -18.27
N THR A 488 -14.35 -8.11 -18.37
CA THR A 488 -13.19 -7.56 -19.07
C THR A 488 -12.53 -6.47 -18.23
N ALA A 489 -11.28 -6.14 -18.53
CA ALA A 489 -10.58 -4.99 -17.95
C ALA A 489 -11.31 -3.68 -18.28
N CYS A 490 -11.28 -2.71 -17.37
CA CYS A 490 -11.85 -1.38 -17.60
C CYS A 490 -10.86 -0.49 -18.38
N SER A 491 -10.53 -0.90 -19.60
CA SER A 491 -9.58 -0.17 -20.44
C SER A 491 -10.13 1.23 -20.82
N PRO A 492 -9.27 2.23 -21.04
CA PRO A 492 -9.71 3.56 -21.43
C PRO A 492 -10.46 3.55 -22.77
N GLU A 493 -10.14 2.63 -23.68
CA GLU A 493 -10.85 2.40 -24.93
C GLU A 493 -12.28 1.91 -24.68
N VAL A 494 -12.46 0.93 -23.78
CA VAL A 494 -13.78 0.41 -23.40
C VAL A 494 -14.64 1.51 -22.78
N ILE A 495 -14.07 2.27 -21.83
CA ILE A 495 -14.75 3.41 -21.21
C ILE A 495 -15.11 4.46 -22.28
N GLN A 496 -14.18 4.79 -23.18
CA GLN A 496 -14.40 5.78 -24.22
C GLN A 496 -15.48 5.33 -25.22
N GLU A 497 -15.50 4.04 -25.59
CA GLU A 497 -16.52 3.46 -26.46
C GLU A 497 -17.90 3.55 -25.80
N GLN A 498 -18.03 3.16 -24.53
CA GLN A 498 -19.29 3.31 -23.78
C GLN A 498 -19.76 4.76 -23.73
N LEU A 499 -18.85 5.69 -23.46
CA LEU A 499 -19.17 7.12 -23.43
C LEU A 499 -19.58 7.64 -24.82
N GLN A 500 -19.00 7.11 -25.89
CA GLN A 500 -19.40 7.42 -27.26
C GLN A 500 -20.78 6.84 -27.61
N GLN A 501 -21.08 5.60 -27.21
CA GLN A 501 -22.38 4.96 -27.39
C GLN A 501 -23.48 5.75 -26.65
N MET A 502 -23.22 6.15 -25.40
CA MET A 502 -24.12 7.00 -24.61
C MET A 502 -24.40 8.35 -25.27
N ARG A 503 -23.37 8.98 -25.87
CA ARG A 503 -23.53 10.23 -26.64
C ARG A 503 -24.37 10.04 -27.89
N ARG A 504 -24.16 8.94 -28.63
CA ARG A 504 -24.95 8.60 -29.83
C ARG A 504 -26.43 8.39 -29.47
N ALA A 505 -26.71 7.63 -28.41
CA ALA A 505 -28.07 7.40 -27.91
C ALA A 505 -28.78 8.72 -27.54
N LYS A 506 -28.07 9.65 -26.89
CA LYS A 506 -28.61 10.97 -26.53
C LYS A 506 -28.91 11.84 -27.76
N ARG A 507 -28.06 11.81 -28.80
CA ARG A 507 -28.28 12.53 -30.06
C ARG A 507 -29.51 12.01 -30.79
N VAL A 508 -29.68 10.68 -30.89
CA VAL A 508 -30.85 10.06 -31.52
C VAL A 508 -32.14 10.40 -30.77
N ALA A 509 -32.11 10.39 -29.43
CA ALA A 509 -33.26 10.79 -28.61
C ALA A 509 -33.60 12.29 -28.76
N GLY A 510 -32.59 13.16 -28.92
CA GLY A 510 -32.76 14.58 -29.16
C GLY A 510 -33.31 14.91 -30.55
N ALA A 511 -32.87 14.21 -31.59
CA ALA A 511 -33.32 14.42 -32.97
C ALA A 511 -34.79 14.05 -33.19
N LYS A 512 -35.34 13.09 -32.42
CA LYS A 512 -36.77 12.72 -32.45
C LYS A 512 -37.70 13.71 -31.77
N ARG A 513 -37.18 14.73 -31.06
CA ARG A 513 -37.96 15.91 -30.67
C ARG A 513 -38.02 16.89 -31.84
N THR A 514 -38.66 16.50 -32.94
CA THR A 514 -39.26 17.47 -33.84
C THR A 514 -40.19 18.32 -32.99
N LYS A 515 -39.92 19.63 -32.93
CA LYS A 515 -40.76 20.61 -32.23
C LYS A 515 -42.22 20.28 -32.56
N ALA A 516 -42.99 19.82 -31.58
CA ALA A 516 -44.44 19.94 -31.69
C ALA A 516 -44.71 21.42 -32.00
N PRO A 517 -45.49 21.75 -33.05
CA PRO A 517 -45.78 23.13 -33.38
C PRO A 517 -46.27 23.80 -32.12
N SER A 518 -45.58 24.87 -31.71
CA SER A 518 -46.04 25.70 -30.61
C SER A 518 -47.48 26.07 -30.91
N ARG A 519 -48.44 25.50 -30.17
CA ARG A 519 -49.79 26.04 -30.13
C ARG A 519 -49.61 27.47 -29.65
N VAL A 520 -49.78 28.40 -30.59
CA VAL A 520 -49.89 29.83 -30.33
C VAL A 520 -50.98 29.97 -29.28
N PRO A 521 -50.67 30.41 -28.04
CA PRO A 521 -51.71 30.84 -27.13
C PRO A 521 -52.30 32.11 -27.74
N GLY A 522 -53.59 32.08 -28.07
CA GLY A 522 -54.33 33.26 -28.49
C GLY A 522 -54.08 34.41 -27.51
N GLY A 523 -53.68 35.56 -28.04
CA GLY A 523 -53.29 36.71 -27.24
C GLY A 523 -54.45 37.32 -26.46
N LYS A 524 -54.10 37.96 -25.34
CA LYS A 524 -54.78 39.17 -24.89
C LYS A 524 -53.75 40.27 -24.62
N PRO A 525 -54.05 41.53 -24.97
CA PRO A 525 -53.13 42.65 -24.84
C PRO A 525 -53.13 43.16 -23.40
N SER A 526 -51.95 43.41 -22.84
CA SER A 526 -51.81 44.26 -21.65
C SER A 526 -50.65 45.21 -21.92
N GLY A 527 -50.99 46.47 -22.15
CA GLY A 527 -50.03 47.53 -22.42
C GLY A 527 -49.19 47.83 -21.19
N HIS A 528 -47.87 47.73 -21.36
CA HIS A 528 -46.90 48.52 -20.63
C HIS A 528 -45.76 48.89 -21.58
N LEU A 529 -45.46 50.18 -21.64
CA LEU A 529 -44.46 50.79 -22.51
C LEU A 529 -43.05 50.30 -22.14
N PRO A 530 -42.14 50.12 -23.12
CA PRO A 530 -40.75 49.77 -22.84
C PRO A 530 -40.01 50.95 -22.20
N PRO A 531 -39.19 50.75 -21.15
CA PRO A 531 -38.38 51.83 -20.60
C PRO A 531 -37.28 52.25 -21.57
N PHE A 532 -37.13 53.57 -21.64
CA PHE A 532 -36.28 54.36 -22.53
C PHE A 532 -34.79 53.99 -22.49
N LYS A 533 -34.19 53.86 -23.69
CA LYS A 533 -32.73 53.92 -23.89
C LYS A 533 -32.27 55.37 -23.69
N ARG A 534 -31.36 55.63 -22.75
CA ARG A 534 -30.57 56.87 -22.72
C ARG A 534 -29.23 56.68 -23.43
N ARG A 535 -28.95 57.61 -24.36
CA ARG A 535 -27.66 57.85 -25.01
C ARG A 535 -26.62 58.31 -23.98
N ALA A 536 -25.37 57.92 -24.19
CA ALA A 536 -24.20 58.44 -23.50
C ALA A 536 -23.88 59.90 -23.90
N PRO A 537 -23.14 60.66 -23.06
CA PRO A 537 -22.29 61.76 -23.48
C PRO A 537 -20.78 61.46 -23.31
N PRO A 538 -19.88 62.32 -23.85
CA PRO A 538 -18.65 61.91 -24.52
C PRO A 538 -17.33 62.21 -23.77
N HIS A 539 -16.26 61.59 -24.28
CA HIS A 539 -14.83 61.96 -24.29
C HIS A 539 -14.22 62.89 -23.22
N SER A 540 -13.21 62.36 -22.52
CA SER A 540 -11.84 62.95 -22.45
C SER A 540 -10.88 61.79 -22.15
N ALA A 541 -10.09 61.34 -23.14
CA ALA A 541 -8.83 61.93 -23.62
C ALA A 541 -7.62 61.45 -22.79
N GLN A 542 -6.72 60.80 -23.54
CA GLN A 542 -5.28 60.65 -23.32
C GLN A 542 -4.82 59.59 -22.30
N THR A 543 -3.77 58.82 -22.54
CA THR A 543 -2.90 58.57 -23.70
C THR A 543 -2.04 57.35 -23.31
N GLN A 544 -1.83 56.45 -24.27
CA GLN A 544 -0.64 55.63 -24.59
C GLN A 544 0.43 55.40 -23.50
N ALA A 545 1.20 54.31 -23.51
CA ALA A 545 1.24 53.06 -24.24
C ALA A 545 2.51 52.35 -23.74
N ARG A 546 2.60 51.09 -24.16
CA ARG A 546 3.83 50.38 -24.54
C ARG A 546 4.52 49.53 -23.46
N ALA A 547 4.17 48.26 -23.58
CA ALA A 547 5.06 47.10 -23.58
C ALA A 547 6.54 47.37 -23.91
N GLU A 548 7.42 46.66 -23.22
CA GLU A 548 8.39 45.69 -23.76
C GLU A 548 9.17 45.12 -22.54
N SER A 549 9.16 43.81 -22.32
CA SER A 549 10.17 42.87 -22.84
C SER A 549 11.58 43.21 -22.38
N SER A 550 12.16 42.37 -21.52
CA SER A 550 13.33 41.53 -21.85
C SER A 550 14.04 40.99 -20.59
N ASP A 551 14.62 39.81 -20.80
CA ASP A 551 15.56 39.07 -19.98
C ASP A 551 16.67 39.93 -19.37
N TYR A 552 17.24 39.50 -18.24
CA TYR A 552 18.71 39.49 -18.09
C TYR A 552 19.18 38.42 -17.10
N THR A 553 20.11 37.63 -17.60
CA THR A 553 21.02 36.71 -16.94
C THR A 553 22.03 37.40 -16.03
N ALA A 554 22.49 36.63 -15.04
CA ALA A 554 23.75 36.67 -14.29
C ALA A 554 24.83 37.73 -14.65
N SER A 555 25.39 38.36 -13.62
CA SER A 555 26.83 38.67 -13.55
C SER A 555 27.29 38.93 -12.10
N SER A 556 28.53 38.52 -11.89
CA SER A 556 29.41 38.45 -10.74
C SER A 556 29.79 39.75 -10.00
N ASP A 557 30.38 39.51 -8.83
CA ASP A 557 31.46 40.21 -8.13
C ASP A 557 31.27 41.68 -7.70
N SER A 558 31.41 41.95 -6.40
CA SER A 558 32.71 42.36 -5.84
C SER A 558 32.60 42.74 -4.35
N ASP A 559 33.65 42.35 -3.64
CA ASP A 559 34.05 42.80 -2.30
C ASP A 559 34.05 44.32 -2.12
N ILE A 560 33.90 44.77 -0.87
CA ILE A 560 34.91 45.54 -0.11
C ILE A 560 34.31 46.05 1.21
N GLY A 561 35.01 45.72 2.31
CA GLY A 561 35.22 46.58 3.48
C GLY A 561 34.05 46.78 4.44
N GLY A 562 34.19 46.72 5.75
CA GLY A 562 35.39 46.78 6.57
C GLY A 562 35.01 47.39 7.92
N ASP A 563 35.71 46.92 8.95
CA ASP A 563 35.95 47.56 10.24
C ASP A 563 34.90 47.55 11.36
N HIS A 564 35.10 46.55 12.23
CA HIS A 564 35.61 46.70 13.60
C HIS A 564 35.35 48.00 14.40
N CYS A 565 34.65 47.84 15.53
CA CYS A 565 35.03 48.15 16.93
C CYS A 565 33.74 48.03 17.77
N GLY A 566 33.64 47.46 18.97
CA GLY A 566 34.61 47.03 19.97
C GLY A 566 33.95 47.22 21.35
N LEU A 567 34.15 46.24 22.24
CA LEU A 567 34.12 46.31 23.71
C LEU A 567 32.74 46.41 24.42
N ARG A 568 32.37 45.42 25.25
CA ARG A 568 32.67 45.27 26.71
C ARG A 568 31.77 46.19 27.54
N GLY A 569 30.97 45.78 28.52
CA GLY A 569 30.61 44.53 29.18
C GLY A 569 29.65 44.90 30.33
N THR A 570 29.04 43.93 31.01
CA THR A 570 28.79 43.91 32.47
C THR A 570 27.86 42.75 32.83
N SER A 571 28.31 41.98 33.82
CA SER A 571 27.56 41.04 34.63
C SER A 571 26.60 41.77 35.58
N THR A 572 25.44 41.19 35.91
CA THR A 572 25.08 40.75 37.29
C THR A 572 23.65 40.16 37.37
N GLU A 573 23.56 39.10 38.19
CA GLU A 573 22.46 38.69 39.10
C GLU A 573 21.11 38.20 38.54
N LEU A 574 20.73 36.94 38.80
CA LEU A 574 20.12 36.36 40.02
C LEU A 574 18.71 36.91 40.29
N GLY A 575 17.70 36.05 40.05
CA GLY A 575 16.30 36.29 40.36
C GLY A 575 15.56 34.96 40.47
N ASP A 576 15.47 34.48 41.70
CA ASP A 576 14.83 33.26 42.19
C ASP A 576 13.36 33.57 42.53
N VAL A 577 12.37 32.96 41.85
CA VAL A 577 10.95 32.83 42.24
C VAL A 577 10.33 31.77 41.29
N GLY A 578 9.57 30.75 41.68
CA GLY A 578 9.04 30.28 42.95
C GLY A 578 8.21 29.02 42.68
N GLN A 579 8.14 28.17 43.70
CA GLN A 579 7.33 26.95 43.75
C GLN A 579 5.82 27.24 43.63
N ALA A 580 5.10 26.33 42.96
CA ALA A 580 3.74 25.97 43.35
C ALA A 580 3.43 24.52 42.97
N PHE A 581 3.16 23.73 44.00
CA PHE A 581 2.51 22.42 43.93
C PHE A 581 1.00 22.60 43.72
N ALA A 582 0.40 21.76 42.87
CA ALA A 582 -1.01 21.40 43.02
C ALA A 582 -1.21 19.95 42.56
N THR A 583 -1.50 19.12 43.56
CA THR A 583 -1.99 17.76 43.52
C THR A 583 -3.37 17.68 42.85
N SER A 584 -3.61 16.67 42.02
CA SER A 584 -4.91 15.99 42.05
C SER A 584 -4.75 14.50 41.71
N SER A 585 -5.23 13.70 42.64
CA SER A 585 -5.32 12.25 42.60
C SER A 585 -6.49 11.80 41.73
N SER A 586 -6.28 10.77 40.91
CA SER A 586 -7.31 9.75 40.76
C SER A 586 -6.65 8.37 40.81
N ARG A 587 -7.09 7.59 41.80
CA ARG A 587 -6.79 6.19 41.99
C ARG A 587 -7.48 5.39 40.89
N THR A 588 -6.74 4.52 40.21
CA THR A 588 -7.25 3.22 39.73
C THR A 588 -6.19 2.16 40.01
N ASP A 589 -6.68 1.01 40.45
CA ASP A 589 -5.94 -0.02 41.18
C ASP A 589 -4.80 -0.67 40.40
N GLY A 590 -3.68 -0.83 41.12
CA GLY A 590 -2.45 -1.40 40.60
C GLY A 590 -2.50 -2.92 40.44
N PHE A 591 -2.34 -3.39 39.20
CA PHE A 591 -1.71 -4.67 38.94
C PHE A 591 -0.19 -4.49 39.00
N ARG A 592 0.42 -4.85 40.13
CA ARG A 592 1.88 -5.02 40.23
C ARG A 592 2.26 -6.32 39.54
N PHE A 593 2.87 -6.23 38.36
CA PHE A 593 3.65 -7.34 37.81
C PHE A 593 4.98 -7.43 38.56
N ALA A 594 5.28 -8.60 39.12
CA ALA A 594 6.57 -8.89 39.73
C ALA A 594 7.67 -8.95 38.65
N PRO A 595 8.92 -8.59 38.97
CA PRO A 595 10.04 -8.73 38.04
C PRO A 595 10.25 -10.20 37.63
N TYR A 596 10.53 -10.38 36.33
CA TYR A 596 10.70 -11.65 35.59
C TYR A 596 11.67 -12.67 36.23
N GLU A 597 12.58 -12.23 37.11
CA GLU A 597 13.52 -13.11 37.82
C GLU A 597 12.84 -14.03 38.86
N SER A 598 11.67 -13.65 39.41
CA SER A 598 10.96 -14.41 40.44
C SER A 598 10.21 -15.66 39.92
N LEU A 599 10.03 -15.80 38.61
CA LEU A 599 9.38 -16.97 37.98
C LEU A 599 10.35 -18.12 37.66
N LYS A 600 11.67 -17.85 37.63
CA LYS A 600 12.69 -18.90 37.36
C LYS A 600 12.92 -19.84 38.55
N GLU A 601 12.69 -19.39 39.79
CA GLU A 601 12.94 -20.22 40.98
C GLU A 601 11.77 -21.15 41.36
N ARG A 602 10.56 -20.88 40.87
CA ARG A 602 9.39 -21.74 41.15
C ARG A 602 9.31 -23.00 40.28
N GLY A 603 10.05 -23.05 39.17
CA GLY A 603 10.11 -24.22 38.28
C GLY A 603 11.08 -25.34 38.71
N LYS A 604 11.90 -25.13 39.77
CA LYS A 604 12.88 -26.12 40.24
C LYS A 604 12.43 -27.00 41.41
N ARG A 605 11.17 -26.88 41.87
CA ARG A 605 10.62 -27.70 42.96
C ARG A 605 9.28 -28.32 42.60
N CYS A 606 9.23 -29.21 41.62
CA CYS A 606 8.18 -30.21 41.47
C CYS A 606 8.69 -31.27 40.48
N GLY A 607 8.98 -32.49 40.97
CA GLY A 607 9.34 -33.60 40.08
C GLY A 607 10.34 -34.62 40.62
N ARG A 608 10.23 -35.05 41.88
CA ARG A 608 10.70 -36.39 42.30
C ARG A 608 9.61 -37.02 43.16
N SER A 609 8.79 -37.84 42.54
CA SER A 609 8.04 -38.92 43.20
C SER A 609 8.38 -40.19 42.44
N LYS A 610 8.80 -41.21 43.21
CA LYS A 610 8.93 -42.61 42.80
C LYS A 610 7.55 -43.20 42.51
N ASP A 611 7.54 -44.26 41.73
CA ASP A 611 6.87 -45.57 41.93
C ASP A 611 7.28 -46.43 40.72
N ASP A 612 8.04 -47.53 40.82
CA ASP A 612 7.78 -48.86 41.40
C ASP A 612 6.53 -49.56 40.81
N THR A 613 6.69 -50.16 39.63
CA THR A 613 6.33 -51.57 39.31
C THR A 613 6.86 -51.98 37.95
#